data_AF-W9GQD3-F1
#
_entry.id   AF-W9GQD3-F1
#
_cell.length_a   1.000
_cell.length_b   1.000
_cell.length_c   1.000
_cell.angle_alpha   90.00
_cell.angle_beta   90.00
_cell.angle_gamma   90.00
#
_symmetry.space_group_name_H-M   'P 1'
#
loop_
_entity.id
_entity.type
_entity.pdbx_description
1 polymer ?
#
loop_
_entity_poly.entity_id
_entity_poly.type
_entity_poly.pdbx_seq_one_letter_code
_entity_poly.pdbx_strand_id
1 'polypeptide(L)'
;MTVYVARSIESTWDDVAIQDKLMRFAWEYTLEPTVFTSFAVVFEGPLGLDEETFERRLWDRIQSLTDKDAWRGQSHDPKVSADPDDPHFALSFGGQAFFVVGLHPQASRPARRFSRPTMVFNLHAQFQMLREQNRYEKLREVILDRDVKLAGDINPMLARHGESSEARQYSGRISEAGWACPYSRKGTAAATGQDILETIVKGGVTRHGG
;
A
#
# COMPACT_ATOMS: atom_id res chain seq x y z
N MET A 1 -15.75 -6.74 -4.01
CA MET A 1 -15.02 -6.30 -2.80
C MET A 1 -14.80 -7.51 -1.90
N THR A 2 -13.56 -7.74 -1.49
CA THR A 2 -13.15 -8.81 -0.56
C THR A 2 -12.84 -8.18 0.80
N VAL A 3 -13.30 -8.78 1.90
CA VAL A 3 -13.16 -8.20 3.25
C VAL A 3 -12.52 -9.19 4.21
N TYR A 4 -11.61 -8.71 5.05
CA TYR A 4 -11.06 -9.42 6.21
C TYR A 4 -11.28 -8.60 7.48
N VAL A 5 -11.70 -9.26 8.56
CA VAL A 5 -11.84 -8.63 9.88
C VAL A 5 -10.63 -9.00 10.72
N ALA A 6 -9.90 -7.98 11.18
CA ALA A 6 -8.72 -8.10 12.04
C ALA A 6 -9.04 -7.54 13.43
N ARG A 7 -8.29 -7.96 14.45
CA ARG A 7 -8.57 -7.56 15.84
C ARG A 7 -8.27 -6.09 16.09
N SER A 8 -7.02 -5.69 15.91
CA SER A 8 -6.58 -4.34 16.25
C SER A 8 -5.55 -3.81 15.26
N ILE A 9 -5.74 -2.57 14.82
CA ILE A 9 -4.76 -1.88 13.97
C ILE A 9 -3.45 -1.59 14.72
N GLU A 10 -3.45 -1.67 16.05
CA GLU A 10 -2.25 -1.45 16.88
C GLU A 10 -1.38 -2.69 17.06
N SER A 11 -1.86 -3.87 16.67
CA SER A 11 -1.12 -5.13 16.81
C SER A 11 -0.81 -5.79 15.47
N THR A 12 0.39 -6.37 15.35
CA THR A 12 0.82 -7.14 14.17
C THR A 12 0.24 -8.56 14.12
N TRP A 13 -0.61 -8.91 15.10
CA TRP A 13 -1.18 -10.25 15.28
C TRP A 13 -1.80 -10.83 14.00
N ASP A 14 -2.54 -10.00 13.26
CA ASP A 14 -3.24 -10.40 12.05
C ASP A 14 -2.41 -10.21 10.77
N ASP A 15 -1.22 -9.60 10.84
CA ASP A 15 -0.50 -9.13 9.65
C ASP A 15 -0.09 -10.26 8.70
N VAL A 16 0.23 -11.45 9.23
CA VAL A 16 0.52 -12.62 8.40
C VAL A 16 -0.73 -13.06 7.63
N ALA A 17 -1.88 -13.12 8.31
CA ALA A 17 -3.15 -13.52 7.70
C ALA A 17 -3.65 -12.45 6.70
N ILE A 18 -3.45 -11.17 7.00
CA ILE A 18 -3.73 -10.05 6.08
C ILE A 18 -2.85 -10.19 4.84
N GLN A 19 -1.54 -10.40 5.02
CA GLN A 19 -0.59 -10.51 3.92
C GLN A 19 -0.90 -11.70 3.01
N ASP A 20 -1.26 -12.87 3.57
CA ASP A 20 -1.67 -14.04 2.79
C ASP A 20 -2.91 -13.76 1.92
N LYS A 21 -3.92 -13.08 2.49
CA LYS A 21 -5.14 -12.71 1.76
C LYS A 21 -4.87 -11.64 0.71
N LEU A 22 -4.00 -10.69 0.99
CA LEU A 22 -3.61 -9.64 0.06
C LEU A 22 -2.82 -10.21 -1.13
N MET A 23 -1.87 -11.12 -0.89
CA MET A 23 -1.18 -11.84 -1.97
C MET A 23 -2.14 -12.66 -2.82
N ARG A 24 -3.06 -13.39 -2.18
CA ARG A 24 -4.08 -14.16 -2.91
C ARG A 24 -4.95 -13.25 -3.78
N PHE A 25 -5.38 -12.11 -3.24
CA PHE A 25 -6.14 -11.12 -4.00
C PHE A 25 -5.35 -10.57 -5.20
N ALA A 26 -4.06 -10.26 -5.01
CA ALA A 26 -3.18 -9.81 -6.09
C ALA A 26 -3.01 -10.90 -7.17
N TRP A 27 -2.82 -12.15 -6.77
CA TRP A 27 -2.69 -13.29 -7.67
C TRP A 27 -3.98 -13.59 -8.44
N GLU A 28 -5.14 -13.62 -7.78
CA GLU A 28 -6.43 -13.84 -8.45
C GLU A 28 -6.69 -12.75 -9.50
N TYR A 29 -6.27 -11.51 -9.24
CA TYR A 29 -6.37 -10.43 -10.21
C TYR A 29 -5.50 -10.63 -11.45
N THR A 30 -4.30 -11.23 -11.35
CA THR A 30 -3.46 -11.48 -12.53
C THR A 30 -4.06 -12.54 -13.46
N LEU A 31 -4.86 -13.46 -12.90
CA LEU A 31 -5.58 -14.47 -13.66
C LEU A 31 -6.83 -13.91 -14.33
N GLU A 32 -7.58 -13.05 -13.64
CA GLU A 32 -8.82 -12.45 -14.14
C GLU A 32 -8.90 -10.94 -13.82
N PRO A 33 -8.25 -10.08 -14.64
CA PRO A 33 -8.26 -8.64 -14.41
C PRO A 33 -9.67 -8.05 -14.53
N THR A 34 -10.15 -7.46 -13.44
CA THR A 34 -11.49 -6.85 -13.37
C THR A 34 -11.45 -5.47 -12.72
N VAL A 35 -12.26 -4.55 -13.22
CA VAL A 35 -12.38 -3.20 -12.64
C VAL A 35 -13.33 -3.18 -11.45
N PHE A 36 -13.14 -2.23 -10.54
CA PHE A 36 -13.94 -2.04 -9.31
C PHE A 36 -13.82 -3.16 -8.26
N THR A 37 -12.64 -3.76 -8.18
CA THR A 37 -12.32 -4.72 -7.12
C THR A 37 -11.38 -4.11 -6.08
N SER A 38 -11.59 -4.45 -4.81
CA SER A 38 -10.78 -3.95 -3.69
C SER A 38 -10.73 -5.02 -2.62
N PHE A 39 -9.64 -5.00 -1.85
CA PHE A 39 -9.50 -5.79 -0.63
C PHE A 39 -9.53 -4.85 0.59
N ALA A 40 -10.42 -5.09 1.54
CA ALA A 40 -10.56 -4.27 2.73
C ALA A 40 -10.21 -5.06 4.00
N VAL A 41 -9.41 -4.45 4.86
CA VAL A 41 -9.15 -4.94 6.22
C VAL A 41 -9.87 -4.02 7.20
N VAL A 42 -10.86 -4.56 7.91
CA VAL A 42 -11.62 -3.83 8.93
C VAL A 42 -11.11 -4.28 10.30
N PHE A 43 -10.64 -3.33 11.11
CA PHE A 43 -10.14 -3.62 12.45
C PHE A 43 -11.26 -3.43 13.48
N GLU A 44 -11.39 -4.33 14.46
CA GLU A 44 -12.42 -4.21 15.50
C GLU A 44 -12.22 -2.96 16.37
N GLY A 45 -10.97 -2.52 16.54
CA GLY A 45 -10.63 -1.26 17.20
C GLY A 45 -9.14 -0.94 17.19
N PRO A 46 -8.71 0.00 18.05
CA PRO A 46 -9.54 0.89 18.87
C PRO A 46 -10.34 1.91 18.02
N LEU A 47 -11.48 2.39 18.54
CA LEU A 47 -12.40 3.31 17.82
C LEU A 47 -12.12 4.80 18.04
N GLY A 48 -11.32 5.14 19.06
CA GLY A 48 -11.04 6.50 19.50
C GLY A 48 -9.71 7.07 19.00
N LEU A 49 -9.14 6.54 17.91
CA LEU A 49 -7.87 7.02 17.35
C LEU A 49 -8.07 8.40 16.71
N ASP A 50 -7.28 9.38 17.15
CA ASP A 50 -7.09 10.63 16.40
C ASP A 50 -6.38 10.36 15.05
N GLU A 51 -6.34 11.37 14.18
CA GLU A 51 -5.79 11.21 12.83
C GLU A 51 -4.29 10.88 12.84
N GLU A 52 -3.51 11.48 13.74
CA GLU A 52 -2.06 11.26 13.82
C GLU A 52 -1.73 9.84 14.31
N THR A 53 -2.45 9.37 15.33
CA THR A 53 -2.30 8.01 15.83
C THR A 53 -2.78 7.01 14.80
N PHE A 54 -3.92 7.25 14.14
CA PHE A 54 -4.38 6.38 13.05
C PHE A 54 -3.36 6.32 11.90
N GLU A 55 -2.83 7.46 11.46
CA GLU A 55 -1.79 7.53 10.42
C GLU A 55 -0.56 6.70 10.79
N ARG A 56 -0.04 6.87 12.01
CA ARG A 56 1.09 6.08 12.51
C ARG A 56 0.79 4.58 12.50
N ARG A 57 -0.39 4.16 12.96
CA ARG A 57 -0.79 2.73 12.97
C ARG A 57 -0.98 2.17 11.56
N LEU A 58 -1.55 2.96 10.65
CA LEU A 58 -1.68 2.59 9.25
C LEU A 58 -0.29 2.35 8.63
N TRP A 59 0.68 3.23 8.89
CA TRP A 59 2.05 3.05 8.42
C TRP A 59 2.77 1.88 9.10
N ASP A 60 2.58 1.66 10.41
CA ASP A 60 3.09 0.47 11.12
C ASP A 60 2.61 -0.82 10.45
N ARG A 61 1.34 -0.85 10.00
CA ARG A 61 0.78 -2.00 9.26
C ARG A 61 1.34 -2.11 7.86
N ILE A 62 1.42 -1.02 7.10
CA ILE A 62 2.02 -1.03 5.77
C ILE A 62 3.45 -1.55 5.81
N GLN A 63 4.29 -1.02 6.71
CA GLN A 63 5.67 -1.46 6.86
C GLN A 63 5.74 -2.96 7.19
N SER A 64 4.95 -3.41 8.16
CA SER A 64 4.88 -4.81 8.57
C SER A 64 4.43 -5.76 7.45
N LEU A 65 3.49 -5.31 6.59
CA LEU A 65 3.06 -6.07 5.42
C LEU A 65 4.14 -6.10 4.35
N THR A 66 4.84 -4.99 4.10
CA THR A 66 5.96 -4.91 3.14
C THR A 66 7.13 -5.79 3.57
N ASP A 67 7.48 -5.79 4.86
CA ASP A 67 8.54 -6.64 5.41
C ASP A 67 8.20 -8.12 5.24
N LYS A 68 6.93 -8.50 5.45
CA LYS A 68 6.45 -9.88 5.24
C LYS A 68 6.44 -10.26 3.76
N ASP A 69 6.09 -9.33 2.87
CA ASP A 69 6.15 -9.52 1.42
C ASP A 69 7.58 -9.81 0.96
N ALA A 70 8.54 -9.01 1.44
CA ALA A 70 9.97 -9.20 1.18
C ALA A 70 10.50 -10.52 1.78
N TRP A 71 10.11 -10.86 3.02
CA TRP A 71 10.45 -12.13 3.66
C TRP A 71 9.98 -13.35 2.85
N ARG A 72 8.83 -13.25 2.18
CA ARG A 72 8.29 -14.27 1.29
C ARG A 72 8.88 -14.23 -0.14
N GLY A 73 9.89 -13.41 -0.38
CA GLY A 73 10.58 -13.32 -1.67
C GLY A 73 9.79 -12.59 -2.76
N GLN A 74 8.74 -11.84 -2.39
CA GLN A 74 7.97 -11.07 -3.37
C GLN A 74 8.77 -9.85 -3.81
N SER A 75 8.81 -9.65 -5.13
CA SER A 75 9.44 -8.46 -5.72
C SER A 75 8.49 -7.26 -5.65
N HIS A 76 9.05 -6.06 -5.57
CA HIS A 76 8.30 -4.83 -5.78
C HIS A 76 7.78 -4.79 -7.22
N ASP A 77 6.60 -4.24 -7.45
CA ASP A 77 6.09 -3.98 -8.80
C ASP A 77 7.07 -3.02 -9.52
N PRO A 78 7.70 -3.43 -10.63
CA PRO A 78 8.74 -2.62 -11.30
C PRO A 78 8.17 -1.38 -12.00
N LYS A 79 6.85 -1.20 -12.05
CA LYS A 79 6.19 -0.06 -12.70
C LYS A 79 6.06 1.17 -11.81
N VAL A 80 6.34 1.03 -10.51
CA VAL A 80 6.19 2.09 -9.51
C VAL A 80 7.47 2.22 -8.68
N SER A 81 7.65 3.38 -8.07
CA SER A 81 8.80 3.61 -7.20
C SER A 81 8.53 3.09 -5.79
N ALA A 82 9.57 2.55 -5.16
CA ALA A 82 9.54 2.16 -3.75
C ALA A 82 9.95 3.31 -2.81
N ASP A 83 10.44 4.43 -3.35
CA ASP A 83 10.85 5.61 -2.59
C ASP A 83 9.63 6.48 -2.28
N PRO A 84 9.25 6.68 -1.00
CA PRO A 84 8.07 7.46 -0.64
C PRO A 84 8.16 8.95 -1.00
N ASP A 85 9.34 9.47 -1.34
CA ASP A 85 9.51 10.86 -1.79
C ASP A 85 9.39 11.01 -3.33
N ASP A 86 9.33 9.90 -4.07
CA ASP A 86 9.17 9.89 -5.53
C ASP A 86 7.70 10.19 -5.94
N PRO A 87 7.45 11.09 -6.92
CA PRO A 87 6.11 11.32 -7.46
C PRO A 87 5.43 10.07 -8.07
N HIS A 88 6.20 9.03 -8.40
CA HIS A 88 5.71 7.74 -8.90
C HIS A 88 5.67 6.65 -7.80
N PHE A 89 5.80 7.04 -6.53
CA PHE A 89 5.69 6.13 -5.40
C PHE A 89 4.33 5.41 -5.38
N ALA A 90 4.37 4.09 -5.19
CA ALA A 90 3.20 3.34 -4.75
C ALA A 90 3.61 2.16 -3.86
N LEU A 91 2.68 1.72 -3.02
CA LEU A 91 2.87 0.48 -2.28
C LEU A 91 2.82 -0.71 -3.22
N SER A 92 3.57 -1.76 -2.90
CA SER A 92 3.50 -3.00 -3.65
C SER A 92 3.50 -4.20 -2.74
N PHE A 93 2.57 -5.12 -3.02
CA PHE A 93 2.38 -6.39 -2.33
C PHE A 93 2.13 -7.48 -3.37
N GLY A 94 2.73 -8.66 -3.20
CA GLY A 94 2.57 -9.77 -4.15
C GLY A 94 2.91 -9.41 -5.60
N GLY A 95 3.88 -8.51 -5.81
CA GLY A 95 4.30 -8.06 -7.13
C GLY A 95 3.31 -7.14 -7.86
N GLN A 96 2.29 -6.60 -7.18
CA GLN A 96 1.34 -5.63 -7.77
C GLN A 96 1.36 -4.31 -7.00
N ALA A 97 1.19 -3.19 -7.71
CA ALA A 97 1.06 -1.86 -7.12
C ALA A 97 -0.35 -1.60 -6.56
N PHE A 98 -0.41 -1.01 -5.36
CA PHE A 98 -1.63 -0.68 -4.63
C PHE A 98 -1.67 0.76 -4.13
N PHE A 99 -2.86 1.33 -4.21
CA PHE A 99 -3.26 2.50 -3.45
C PHE A 99 -4.06 2.10 -2.23
N VAL A 100 -3.68 2.60 -1.05
CA VAL A 100 -4.35 2.29 0.21
C VAL A 100 -5.16 3.48 0.70
N VAL A 101 -6.45 3.25 0.97
CA VAL A 101 -7.36 4.21 1.58
C VAL A 101 -7.53 3.87 3.05
N GLY A 102 -7.02 4.71 3.93
CA GLY A 102 -7.31 4.70 5.36
C GLY A 102 -8.68 5.33 5.65
N LEU A 103 -9.45 4.70 6.54
CA LEU A 103 -10.74 5.17 7.08
C LEU A 103 -10.75 4.96 8.59
N HIS A 104 -11.30 5.90 9.37
CA HIS A 104 -11.47 5.72 10.82
C HIS A 104 -12.59 6.62 11.38
N PRO A 105 -13.11 6.35 12.60
CA PRO A 105 -14.27 7.06 13.14
C PRO A 105 -14.05 8.57 13.33
N GLN A 106 -12.82 8.97 13.67
CA GLN A 106 -12.47 10.36 14.01
C GLN A 106 -11.88 11.14 12.82
N ALA A 107 -11.99 10.65 11.58
CA ALA A 107 -11.43 11.34 10.43
C ALA A 107 -12.07 12.73 10.27
N SER A 108 -11.26 13.76 10.06
CA SER A 108 -11.74 15.13 9.83
C SER A 108 -12.62 15.21 8.58
N ARG A 109 -12.19 14.54 7.51
CA ARG A 109 -12.90 14.44 6.22
C ARG A 109 -14.09 13.46 6.30
N PRO A 110 -15.33 13.89 6.00
CA PRO A 110 -16.50 13.00 6.00
C PRO A 110 -16.34 11.77 5.10
N ALA A 111 -15.68 11.91 3.93
CA ALA A 111 -15.38 10.79 3.02
C ALA A 111 -14.55 9.67 3.67
N ARG A 112 -13.76 10.00 4.69
CA ARG A 112 -12.82 9.11 5.39
C ARG A 112 -13.38 8.58 6.71
N ARG A 113 -14.60 9.00 7.10
CA ARG A 113 -15.26 8.51 8.32
C ARG A 113 -15.89 7.15 8.08
N PHE A 114 -15.47 6.18 8.87
CA PHE A 114 -16.09 4.85 8.91
C PHE A 114 -16.23 4.39 10.36
N SER A 115 -17.20 3.51 10.63
CA SER A 115 -17.51 3.06 12.00
C SER A 115 -16.35 2.38 12.73
N ARG A 116 -15.30 1.98 12.01
CA ARG A 116 -14.12 1.27 12.49
C ARG A 116 -12.87 1.72 11.74
N PRO A 117 -11.66 1.56 12.31
CA PRO A 117 -10.43 1.70 11.54
C PRO A 117 -10.42 0.69 10.39
N THR A 118 -10.05 1.11 9.18
CA THR A 118 -10.08 0.27 7.99
C THR A 118 -8.99 0.68 7.00
N MET A 119 -8.37 -0.30 6.37
CA MET A 119 -7.45 -0.13 5.24
C MET A 119 -8.06 -0.78 4.00
N VAL A 120 -8.29 0.00 2.95
CA VAL A 120 -8.82 -0.50 1.67
C VAL A 120 -7.72 -0.45 0.61
N PHE A 121 -7.31 -1.61 0.13
CA PHE A 121 -6.29 -1.83 -0.88
C PHE A 121 -6.94 -1.87 -2.27
N ASN A 122 -6.52 -0.96 -3.14
CA ASN A 122 -7.00 -0.83 -4.51
C ASN A 122 -5.82 -1.02 -5.49
N LEU A 123 -5.97 -1.82 -6.53
CA LEU A 123 -4.89 -2.05 -7.50
C LEU A 123 -4.74 -0.86 -8.45
N HIS A 124 -3.51 -0.41 -8.69
CA HIS A 124 -3.23 0.63 -9.69
C HIS A 124 -3.63 0.20 -11.11
N ALA A 125 -3.47 -1.09 -11.44
CA ALA A 125 -3.77 -1.63 -12.76
C ALA A 125 -5.22 -1.36 -13.20
N GLN A 126 -6.17 -1.33 -12.27
CA GLN A 126 -7.57 -1.04 -12.58
C GLN A 126 -7.77 0.38 -13.12
N PHE A 127 -6.97 1.34 -12.66
CA PHE A 127 -7.07 2.72 -13.13
C PHE A 127 -6.54 2.87 -14.55
N GLN A 128 -5.48 2.14 -14.91
CA GLN A 128 -5.00 2.09 -16.29
C GLN A 128 -6.04 1.46 -17.21
N MET A 129 -6.66 0.35 -16.81
CA MET A 129 -7.77 -0.26 -17.57
C MET A 129 -8.96 0.70 -17.76
N LEU A 130 -9.31 1.47 -16.72
CA LEU A 130 -10.38 2.47 -16.84
C LEU A 130 -10.04 3.59 -17.82
N ARG A 131 -8.77 4.00 -17.91
CA ARG A 131 -8.28 5.00 -18.87
C ARG A 131 -8.32 4.46 -20.30
N GLU A 132 -7.82 3.25 -20.52
CA GLU A 132 -7.87 2.57 -21.82
C GLU A 132 -9.30 2.39 -22.33
N GLN A 133 -10.26 2.18 -21.43
CA GLN A 133 -11.68 2.04 -21.77
C GLN A 133 -12.42 3.38 -21.94
N ASN A 134 -11.74 4.54 -21.89
CA ASN A 134 -12.35 5.88 -21.88
C ASN A 134 -13.45 6.07 -20.81
N ARG A 135 -13.43 5.26 -19.76
CA ARG A 135 -14.40 5.28 -18.66
C ARG A 135 -13.92 6.11 -17.47
N TYR A 136 -12.62 6.40 -17.42
CA TYR A 136 -11.98 7.12 -16.33
C TYR A 136 -12.57 8.52 -16.12
N GLU A 137 -12.67 9.34 -17.18
CA GLU A 137 -13.17 10.72 -17.05
C GLU A 137 -14.63 10.76 -16.57
N LYS A 138 -15.48 9.89 -17.13
CA LYS A 138 -16.89 9.80 -16.70
C LYS A 138 -17.02 9.34 -15.25
N LEU A 139 -16.22 8.37 -14.81
CA LEU A 139 -16.21 7.91 -13.43
C LEU A 139 -15.70 9.03 -12.50
N ARG A 140 -14.64 9.72 -12.91
CA ARG A 140 -14.05 10.85 -12.19
C ARG A 140 -15.09 11.95 -12.00
N GLU A 141 -15.77 12.41 -13.05
CA GLU A 141 -16.80 13.44 -12.96
C GLU A 141 -17.92 13.06 -11.98
N VAL A 142 -18.41 11.82 -12.04
CA VAL A 142 -19.47 11.33 -11.15
C VAL A 142 -19.00 11.25 -9.69
N ILE A 143 -17.76 10.81 -9.44
CA ILE A 143 -17.22 10.75 -8.08
C ILE A 143 -16.92 12.16 -7.57
N LEU A 144 -16.37 13.06 -8.39
CA LEU A 144 -16.15 14.46 -8.01
C LEU A 144 -17.45 15.17 -7.65
N ASP A 145 -18.51 15.02 -8.45
CA ASP A 145 -19.81 15.63 -8.17
C ASP A 145 -20.43 15.09 -6.87
N ARG A 146 -20.22 13.80 -6.57
CA ARG A 146 -20.66 13.19 -5.31
C ARG A 146 -19.78 13.58 -4.12
N ASP A 147 -18.46 13.62 -4.28
CA ASP A 147 -17.50 13.98 -3.23
C ASP A 147 -17.64 15.44 -2.81
N VAL A 148 -17.92 16.35 -3.75
CA VAL A 148 -18.25 17.75 -3.46
C VAL A 148 -19.56 17.86 -2.67
N LYS A 149 -20.55 17.00 -2.96
CA LYS A 149 -21.85 17.02 -2.29
C LYS A 149 -21.89 16.31 -0.94
N LEU A 150 -21.00 15.35 -0.69
CA LEU A 150 -21.03 14.48 0.50
C LEU A 150 -19.77 14.53 1.39
N ALA A 151 -18.60 14.83 0.83
CA ALA A 151 -17.36 14.21 1.31
C ALA A 151 -16.17 15.16 1.54
N GLY A 152 -16.21 16.38 1.01
CA GLY A 152 -15.35 17.50 1.41
C GLY A 152 -13.93 17.55 0.83
N ASP A 153 -13.44 16.49 0.16
CA ASP A 153 -12.20 16.52 -0.64
C ASP A 153 -12.13 15.30 -1.60
N ILE A 154 -11.41 15.47 -2.72
CA ILE A 154 -11.30 14.58 -3.87
C ILE A 154 -10.58 13.27 -3.50
N ASN A 155 -11.03 12.13 -4.02
CA ASN A 155 -10.27 10.88 -3.96
C ASN A 155 -8.92 11.04 -4.70
N PRO A 156 -7.78 10.88 -4.01
CA PRO A 156 -6.41 10.89 -4.57
C PRO A 156 -6.24 10.13 -5.87
N MET A 157 -6.87 8.96 -5.98
CA MET A 157 -6.78 8.10 -7.16
C MET A 157 -7.45 8.70 -8.41
N LEU A 158 -8.21 9.77 -8.23
CA LEU A 158 -8.80 10.55 -9.30
C LEU A 158 -7.99 11.80 -9.61
N ALA A 159 -6.98 12.19 -8.82
CA ALA A 159 -6.11 13.32 -9.15
C ALA A 159 -5.29 13.01 -10.42
N ARG A 160 -4.87 14.05 -11.14
CA ARG A 160 -3.95 13.85 -12.28
C ARG A 160 -2.58 13.53 -11.68
N HIS A 161 -2.06 12.32 -11.93
CA HIS A 161 -0.77 11.86 -11.37
C HIS A 161 0.38 12.82 -11.67
N GLY A 162 1.38 12.84 -10.78
CA GLY A 162 2.74 13.29 -11.11
C GLY A 162 3.26 14.55 -10.43
N GLU A 163 2.46 15.22 -9.60
CA GLU A 163 2.91 16.46 -8.93
C GLU A 163 3.43 16.25 -7.50
N SER A 164 3.01 15.18 -6.81
CA SER A 164 3.49 14.82 -5.47
C SER A 164 3.29 13.34 -5.16
N SER A 165 4.12 12.79 -4.28
CA SER A 165 4.01 11.39 -3.82
C SER A 165 2.64 11.11 -3.21
N GLU A 166 2.07 9.96 -3.59
CA GLU A 166 0.79 9.48 -3.07
C GLU A 166 0.85 9.07 -1.60
N ALA A 167 2.05 8.92 -1.01
CA ALA A 167 2.23 8.56 0.40
C ALA A 167 1.43 9.47 1.35
N ARG A 168 1.41 10.78 1.07
CA ARG A 168 0.68 11.79 1.86
C ARG A 168 -0.83 11.55 1.94
N GLN A 169 -1.37 10.72 1.06
CA GLN A 169 -2.81 10.60 0.83
C GLN A 169 -3.41 9.31 1.42
N TYR A 170 -2.56 8.37 1.88
CA TYR A 170 -3.02 7.05 2.33
C TYR A 170 -3.81 7.11 3.64
N SER A 171 -3.33 7.84 4.65
CA SER A 171 -4.02 7.98 5.94
C SER A 171 -5.36 8.72 5.81
N GLY A 172 -5.47 9.61 4.83
CA GLY A 172 -6.59 10.54 4.70
C GLY A 172 -6.50 11.77 5.60
N ARG A 173 -5.44 11.89 6.41
CA ARG A 173 -5.12 13.09 7.19
C ARG A 173 -4.63 14.19 6.26
N ILE A 174 -4.93 15.45 6.58
CA ILE A 174 -4.34 16.60 5.89
C ILE A 174 -2.86 16.68 6.33
N SER A 175 -1.93 16.38 5.41
CA SER A 175 -0.50 16.46 5.71
C SER A 175 -0.03 17.91 5.80
N GLU A 176 0.71 18.24 6.86
CA GLU A 176 1.32 19.55 7.05
C GLU A 176 2.56 19.75 6.16
N ALA A 177 2.96 21.00 5.99
CA ALA A 177 4.22 21.33 5.33
C ALA A 177 5.39 20.73 6.13
N GLY A 178 6.19 19.87 5.49
CA GLY A 178 7.31 19.18 6.12
C GLY A 178 7.02 17.76 6.62
N TRP A 179 5.81 17.24 6.41
CA TRP A 179 5.52 15.83 6.67
C TRP A 179 6.43 14.91 5.83
N ALA A 180 7.04 13.94 6.52
CA ALA A 180 7.89 12.91 5.93
C ALA A 180 7.27 11.53 6.18
N CYS A 181 7.32 10.68 5.16
CA CYS A 181 6.78 9.34 5.24
C CYS A 181 7.66 8.44 6.12
N PRO A 182 7.11 7.72 7.12
CA PRO A 182 7.91 6.81 7.96
C PRO A 182 8.23 5.48 7.27
N TYR A 183 7.68 5.25 6.07
CA TYR A 183 7.88 4.02 5.31
C TYR A 183 9.29 3.93 4.75
N SER A 184 9.87 2.74 4.82
CA SER A 184 11.09 2.42 4.10
C SER A 184 11.00 1.00 3.54
N ARG A 185 11.15 0.85 2.22
CA ARG A 185 11.44 -0.46 1.66
C ARG A 185 12.95 -0.64 1.73
N LYS A 186 13.42 -1.56 2.59
CA LYS A 186 14.81 -2.01 2.49
C LYS A 186 14.98 -2.54 1.07
N GLY A 187 15.82 -1.89 0.27
CA GLY A 187 16.21 -2.45 -1.01
C GLY A 187 16.66 -3.87 -0.73
N THR A 188 16.09 -4.85 -1.42
CA THR A 188 16.89 -6.01 -1.78
C THR A 188 18.06 -5.39 -2.52
N ALA A 189 19.18 -5.18 -1.81
CA ALA A 189 20.45 -5.01 -2.47
C ALA A 189 20.47 -6.18 -3.45
N ALA A 190 20.33 -5.86 -4.74
CA ALA A 190 20.76 -6.80 -5.75
C ALA A 190 22.17 -7.14 -5.30
N ALA A 191 22.39 -8.37 -4.82
CA ALA A 191 23.72 -8.83 -4.48
C ALA A 191 24.53 -8.52 -5.74
N THR A 192 25.34 -7.48 -5.69
CA THR A 192 26.27 -7.17 -6.76
C THR A 192 27.12 -8.42 -6.85
N GLY A 193 27.39 -8.91 -8.06
CA GLY A 193 28.12 -10.18 -8.26
C GLY A 193 29.49 -10.25 -7.54
N GLN A 194 29.95 -9.14 -6.95
CA GLN A 194 31.07 -9.05 -6.04
C GLN A 194 30.86 -9.72 -4.66
N ASP A 195 29.67 -9.67 -4.06
CA ASP A 195 29.41 -10.26 -2.73
C ASP A 195 29.42 -11.81 -2.77
N ILE A 196 29.01 -12.39 -3.91
CA ILE A 196 29.04 -13.84 -4.15
C ILE A 196 30.49 -14.31 -4.35
N LEU A 197 31.32 -13.52 -5.05
CA LEU A 197 32.73 -13.84 -5.26
C LEU A 197 33.55 -13.77 -3.96
N GLU A 198 33.31 -12.79 -3.09
CA GLU A 198 34.00 -12.72 -1.80
C GLU A 198 33.66 -13.90 -0.86
N THR A 199 32.41 -14.37 -0.91
CA THR A 199 31.96 -15.52 -0.11
C THR A 199 32.58 -16.83 -0.59
N ILE A 200 32.77 -17.00 -1.90
CA ILE A 200 33.43 -18.17 -2.49
C ILE A 200 34.94 -18.15 -2.25
N VAL A 201 35.59 -16.98 -2.32
CA VAL A 201 37.04 -16.85 -2.08
C VAL A 201 37.40 -17.10 -0.62
N LYS A 202 36.56 -16.71 0.34
CA LYS A 202 36.80 -16.94 1.78
C LYS A 202 36.50 -18.38 2.25
N GLY A 203 35.70 -19.15 1.51
CA GLY A 203 35.38 -20.56 1.83
C GLY A 203 36.36 -21.59 1.27
N GLY A 204 37.33 -21.17 0.45
CA GLY A 204 38.15 -22.05 -0.38
C GLY A 204 39.61 -22.21 0.04
N VAL A 205 39.95 -22.30 1.34
CA VAL A 205 41.29 -22.74 1.75
C VAL A 205 41.20 -23.70 2.94
N THR A 206 41.15 -25.00 2.63
CA THR A 206 41.83 -26.06 3.40
C THR A 206 41.92 -27.30 2.50
N ARG A 207 42.89 -27.33 1.59
CA ARG A 207 43.46 -28.60 1.12
C ARG A 207 44.67 -28.91 1.99
N HIS A 208 44.53 -29.85 2.91
CA HIS A 208 45.68 -30.50 3.53
C HIS A 208 46.35 -31.41 2.50
N GLY A 209 47.64 -31.18 2.27
CA GLY A 209 48.55 -32.12 1.63
C GLY A 209 49.72 -32.36 2.58
N GLY A 210 50.22 -33.60 2.59
CA GLY A 210 51.41 -34.03 3.32
C GLY A 210 51.10 -35.08 4.37
#